data_AF-A0A8S3UQ67-F1
#
_entry.id   AF-A0A8S3UQ67-F1
#
_cell.length_a   1.000
_cell.length_b   1.000
_cell.length_c   1.000
_cell.angle_alpha   90.00
_cell.angle_beta   90.00
_cell.angle_gamma   90.00
#
_symmetry.space_group_name_H-M   'P 1'
#
loop_
_entity.id
_entity.type
_entity.pdbx_description
1 polymer ?
#
loop_
_entity_poly.entity_id
_entity_poly.type
_entity_poly.pdbx_seq_one_letter_code
_entity_poly.pdbx_strand_id
1 'polypeptide(L)'
;MNIGKLEIKHGLSIAAGGYYNNPGRSSNPICVPHDPDLGQVSHESTFGAVFGMEYETNDFGSNLQDKDVPCAVCRVSHASTVLMIPGKSHCYSGWKTEYGGNLMSGYHAHAGASKYLCVDSIPDVLEAGSRDDNGYLLYGVKAYCGSLKCPPYVQDTLFKCVVCSK
;
A
#
# COMPACT_ATOMS: atom_id res chain seq x y z
N MET A 1 -26.87 3.75 11.15
CA MET A 1 -26.42 3.31 9.82
C MET A 1 -25.34 2.27 10.04
N ASN A 2 -25.62 1.00 9.71
CA ASN A 2 -24.65 -0.08 9.84
C ASN A 2 -23.51 0.16 8.86
N ILE A 3 -22.37 0.61 9.38
CA ILE A 3 -21.10 0.51 8.66
C ILE A 3 -20.85 -0.99 8.53
N GLY A 4 -20.90 -1.50 7.30
CA GLY A 4 -20.64 -2.90 7.01
C GLY A 4 -19.33 -3.30 7.68
N LYS A 5 -19.43 -4.15 8.69
CA LYS A 5 -18.29 -4.66 9.44
C LYS A 5 -17.39 -5.38 8.43
N LEU A 6 -16.21 -4.84 8.20
CA LEU A 6 -15.15 -5.56 7.51
C LEU A 6 -14.88 -6.81 8.35
N GLU A 7 -15.28 -7.99 7.89
CA GLU A 7 -14.96 -9.24 8.59
C GLU A 7 -13.48 -9.54 8.39
N ILE A 8 -12.65 -9.10 9.34
CA ILE A 8 -11.24 -9.50 9.43
C ILE A 8 -11.23 -10.98 9.83
N LYS A 9 -11.03 -11.88 8.86
CA LYS A 9 -11.11 -13.33 9.10
C LYS A 9 -9.88 -13.94 9.74
N HIS A 10 -8.75 -13.25 9.82
CA HIS A 10 -7.51 -13.76 10.42
C HIS A 10 -6.80 -12.60 11.14
N GLY A 11 -6.37 -12.83 12.39
CA GLY A 11 -5.78 -11.81 13.24
C GLY A 11 -4.43 -11.37 12.71
N LEU A 12 -4.27 -10.06 12.49
CA LEU A 12 -3.08 -9.31 12.03
C LEU A 12 -2.43 -9.94 10.75
N SER A 13 -2.05 -9.15 9.76
CA SER A 13 -1.39 -9.69 8.56
C SER A 13 -0.35 -8.68 8.11
N ILE A 14 0.68 -9.17 7.43
CA ILE A 14 1.86 -8.39 7.10
C ILE A 14 1.80 -8.04 5.61
N ALA A 15 1.91 -6.77 5.27
CA ALA A 15 2.11 -6.38 3.89
C ALA A 15 3.55 -6.76 3.48
N ALA A 16 3.69 -7.36 2.31
CA ALA A 16 4.98 -7.86 1.86
C ALA A 16 5.15 -7.63 0.36
N GLY A 17 6.39 -7.51 -0.11
CA GLY A 17 6.70 -7.26 -1.51
C GLY A 17 8.15 -7.57 -1.84
N GLY A 18 8.62 -7.15 -3.00
CA GLY A 18 10.02 -7.32 -3.35
C GLY A 18 10.95 -6.24 -2.78
N TYR A 19 12.21 -6.59 -2.54
CA TYR A 19 13.25 -5.70 -2.03
C TYR A 19 13.45 -4.45 -2.89
N TYR A 20 13.49 -3.27 -2.26
CA TYR A 20 13.42 -1.95 -2.90
C TYR A 20 14.45 -1.68 -4.00
N ASN A 21 15.60 -2.36 -4.03
CA ASN A 21 16.61 -2.14 -5.06
C ASN A 21 16.85 -3.32 -6.01
N ASN A 22 16.09 -4.40 -5.91
CA ASN A 22 16.27 -5.55 -6.78
C ASN A 22 15.50 -5.37 -8.11
N PRO A 23 16.17 -5.39 -9.28
CA PRO A 23 15.50 -5.15 -10.56
C PRO A 23 14.57 -6.29 -11.00
N GLY A 24 14.86 -7.53 -10.58
CA GLY A 24 14.04 -8.71 -10.90
C GLY A 24 12.85 -8.93 -9.97
N ARG A 25 12.52 -7.97 -9.10
CA ARG A 25 11.49 -8.13 -8.08
C ARG A 25 10.06 -8.06 -8.63
N SER A 26 9.09 -8.56 -7.87
CA SER A 26 7.68 -8.24 -8.10
C SER A 26 7.38 -6.79 -7.73
N SER A 27 6.66 -6.07 -8.60
CA SER A 27 6.14 -4.73 -8.31
C SER A 27 4.86 -4.74 -7.47
N ASN A 28 4.12 -5.86 -7.49
CA ASN A 28 2.87 -6.02 -6.75
C ASN A 28 3.18 -6.46 -5.31
N PRO A 29 2.70 -5.72 -4.30
CA PRO A 29 2.69 -6.19 -2.92
C PRO A 29 1.59 -7.22 -2.71
N ILE A 30 1.75 -8.05 -1.69
CA ILE A 30 0.82 -9.07 -1.24
C ILE A 30 0.53 -8.88 0.25
N CYS A 31 -0.58 -9.45 0.71
CA CYS A 31 -0.91 -9.51 2.12
C CYS A 31 -0.74 -10.95 2.60
N VAL A 32 0.22 -11.19 3.50
CA VAL A 32 0.52 -12.52 4.01
C VAL A 32 -0.04 -12.71 5.43
N PRO A 33 -0.63 -13.87 5.74
CA PRO A 33 -1.11 -14.16 7.09
C PRO A 33 0.09 -14.31 8.05
N HIS A 34 -0.13 -14.13 9.36
CA HIS A 34 0.91 -14.39 10.36
C HIS A 34 1.26 -15.87 10.52
N ASP A 35 0.36 -16.76 10.11
CA ASP A 35 0.50 -18.22 10.13
C ASP A 35 0.57 -18.79 8.70
N PRO A 36 1.66 -18.55 7.96
CA PRO A 36 1.79 -19.04 6.59
C PRO A 36 2.04 -20.56 6.57
N ASP A 37 1.44 -21.23 5.59
CA ASP A 37 1.84 -22.60 5.21
C ASP A 37 3.16 -22.53 4.42
N LEU A 38 4.21 -23.17 4.94
CA LEU A 38 5.54 -23.19 4.30
C LEU A 38 5.85 -24.57 3.71
N GLY A 39 6.38 -24.57 2.48
CA GLY A 39 6.84 -25.78 1.80
C GLY A 39 8.27 -26.20 2.20
N GLN A 40 8.64 -27.45 1.89
CA GLN A 40 10.00 -27.96 2.09
C GLN A 40 10.90 -27.60 0.90
N VAL A 41 12.15 -27.22 1.20
CA VAL A 41 13.19 -26.98 0.19
C VAL A 41 14.06 -28.24 0.07
N SER A 42 14.05 -28.89 -1.10
CA SER A 42 14.83 -30.13 -1.32
C SER A 42 16.22 -29.89 -1.92
N HIS A 43 16.42 -28.80 -2.67
CA HIS A 43 17.70 -28.41 -3.26
C HIS A 43 17.79 -26.88 -3.42
N GLU A 44 19.01 -26.35 -3.43
CA GLU A 44 19.24 -24.93 -3.75
C GLU A 44 18.88 -24.66 -5.22
N SER A 45 18.05 -23.64 -5.44
CA SER A 45 17.64 -23.20 -6.77
C SER A 45 17.55 -21.67 -6.80
N THR A 46 17.54 -21.08 -8.00
CA THR A 46 17.28 -19.65 -8.15
C THR A 46 15.87 -19.33 -7.67
N PHE A 47 15.73 -18.33 -6.81
CA PHE A 47 14.48 -18.03 -6.12
C PHE A 47 13.99 -16.60 -6.37
N GLY A 48 12.68 -16.41 -6.27
CA GLY A 48 12.09 -15.10 -5.98
C GLY A 48 12.09 -14.89 -4.48
N ALA A 49 12.17 -13.64 -4.03
CA ALA A 49 12.16 -13.30 -2.61
C ALA A 49 11.05 -12.30 -2.31
N VAL A 50 10.45 -12.48 -1.13
CA VAL A 50 9.46 -11.58 -0.55
C VAL A 50 10.01 -11.03 0.77
N PHE A 51 9.78 -9.75 1.01
CA PHE A 51 10.28 -8.98 2.14
C PHE A 51 9.09 -8.26 2.77
N GLY A 52 9.20 -7.96 4.07
CA GLY A 52 8.27 -7.05 4.74
C GLY A 52 8.18 -5.70 4.04
N MET A 53 7.14 -4.96 4.33
CA MET A 53 6.87 -3.68 3.70
C MET A 53 6.92 -2.58 4.76
N GLU A 54 7.58 -1.47 4.45
CA GLU A 54 7.85 -0.39 5.40
C GLU A 54 7.36 0.94 4.84
N TYR A 55 6.88 1.79 5.76
CA TYR A 55 6.66 3.20 5.48
C TYR A 55 7.99 3.97 5.57
N GLU A 56 8.23 4.81 4.57
CA GLU A 56 9.43 5.63 4.42
C GLU A 56 9.06 7.11 4.31
N THR A 57 8.22 7.58 5.24
CA THR A 57 7.71 8.95 5.20
C THR A 57 7.20 9.43 6.55
N ASN A 58 7.27 10.75 6.72
CA ASN A 58 6.66 11.49 7.83
C ASN A 58 5.61 12.51 7.33
N ASP A 59 5.25 12.44 6.06
CA ASP A 59 4.46 13.47 5.38
C ASP A 59 2.97 13.50 5.82
N PHE A 60 2.52 12.50 6.57
CA PHE A 60 1.10 12.28 6.90
C PHE A 60 0.76 12.50 8.38
N GLY A 61 1.55 13.32 9.08
CA GLY A 61 1.27 13.76 10.45
C GLY A 61 1.56 12.73 11.54
N SER A 62 2.05 11.55 11.18
CA SER A 62 2.57 10.51 12.07
C SER A 62 4.01 10.19 11.67
N ASN A 63 4.84 9.82 12.66
CA ASN A 63 6.17 9.30 12.38
C ASN A 63 6.05 7.83 11.93
N LEU A 64 5.92 7.63 10.63
CA LEU A 64 5.80 6.31 10.02
C LEU A 64 7.15 5.79 9.53
N GLN A 65 8.22 6.57 9.62
CA GLN A 65 9.55 6.14 9.19
C GLN A 65 9.93 4.78 9.80
N ASP A 66 10.39 3.88 8.94
CA ASP A 66 10.83 2.51 9.25
C ASP A 66 9.73 1.63 9.86
N LYS A 67 8.45 2.04 9.78
CA LYS A 67 7.34 1.29 10.38
C LYS A 67 6.82 0.22 9.43
N ASP A 68 6.69 -1.00 9.94
CA ASP A 68 6.11 -2.10 9.17
C ASP A 68 4.63 -1.87 8.89
N VAL A 69 4.24 -2.21 7.66
CA VAL A 69 2.91 -2.01 7.11
C VAL A 69 2.03 -3.24 7.39
N PRO A 70 0.96 -3.14 8.19
CA PRO A 70 -0.04 -4.20 8.30
C PRO A 70 -0.92 -4.24 7.05
N CYS A 71 -1.62 -5.35 6.86
CA CYS A 71 -2.61 -5.49 5.80
C CYS A 71 -3.81 -6.32 6.25
N ALA A 72 -4.86 -6.32 5.43
CA ALA A 72 -5.98 -7.23 5.58
C ALA A 72 -6.56 -7.61 4.21
N VAL A 73 -6.98 -8.86 4.07
CA VAL A 73 -7.76 -9.31 2.90
C VAL A 73 -9.23 -9.28 3.26
N CYS A 74 -10.01 -8.49 2.53
CA CYS A 74 -11.39 -8.17 2.89
C CYS A 74 -12.36 -8.55 1.77
N ARG A 75 -13.56 -9.01 2.13
CA ARG A 75 -14.67 -9.24 1.20
C ARG A 75 -15.72 -8.15 1.33
N VAL A 76 -16.06 -7.49 0.22
CA VAL A 76 -17.16 -6.51 0.16
C VAL A 76 -18.42 -7.20 -0.38
N SER A 77 -19.23 -7.79 0.51
CA SER A 77 -20.34 -8.68 0.12
C SER A 77 -21.48 -8.03 -0.68
N HIS A 78 -21.60 -6.71 -0.66
CA HIS A 78 -22.67 -5.96 -1.32
C HIS A 78 -22.23 -5.31 -2.65
N ALA A 79 -20.96 -5.48 -3.05
CA ALA A 79 -20.42 -4.86 -4.24
C ALA A 79 -20.00 -5.92 -5.27
N SER A 80 -20.18 -5.59 -6.53
CA SER A 80 -19.68 -6.33 -7.69
C SER A 80 -18.27 -5.89 -8.09
N THR A 81 -17.91 -4.63 -7.80
CA THR A 81 -16.65 -4.01 -8.25
C THR A 81 -16.04 -3.16 -7.14
N VAL A 82 -14.71 -3.19 -7.03
CA VAL A 82 -13.92 -2.29 -6.19
C VAL A 82 -12.85 -1.63 -7.06
N LEU A 83 -12.68 -0.32 -6.92
CA LEU A 83 -11.64 0.43 -7.63
C LEU A 83 -11.00 1.49 -6.73
N MET A 84 -9.76 1.83 -7.03
CA MET A 84 -9.03 2.95 -6.44
C MET A 84 -9.00 4.11 -7.43
N ILE A 85 -9.31 5.32 -6.96
CA ILE A 85 -9.21 6.55 -7.76
C ILE A 85 -8.04 7.38 -7.21
N PRO A 86 -6.88 7.41 -7.89
CA PRO A 86 -5.76 8.24 -7.48
C PRO A 86 -6.08 9.72 -7.73
N GLY A 87 -5.67 10.59 -6.82
CA GLY A 87 -5.91 12.03 -6.88
C GLY A 87 -7.32 12.50 -6.53
N LYS A 88 -8.16 11.64 -5.95
CA LYS A 88 -9.47 12.01 -5.40
C LYS A 88 -9.55 11.68 -3.91
N SER A 89 -10.26 12.49 -3.16
CA SER A 89 -10.61 12.22 -1.75
C SER A 89 -12.01 11.63 -1.58
N HIS A 90 -12.82 11.60 -2.65
CA HIS A 90 -14.20 11.13 -2.64
C HIS A 90 -14.53 10.36 -3.91
N CYS A 91 -15.41 9.36 -3.78
CA CYS A 91 -15.90 8.58 -4.90
C CYS A 91 -16.82 9.41 -5.80
N TYR A 92 -16.90 9.04 -7.08
CA TYR A 92 -17.89 9.64 -8.00
C TYR A 92 -19.31 9.27 -7.58
N SER A 93 -20.29 10.06 -8.05
CA SER A 93 -21.71 9.81 -7.76
C SER A 93 -22.11 8.38 -8.13
N GLY A 94 -22.88 7.74 -7.25
CA GLY A 94 -23.33 6.35 -7.40
C GLY A 94 -22.31 5.27 -7.03
N TRP A 95 -21.14 5.65 -6.50
CA TRP A 95 -20.19 4.74 -5.87
C TRP A 95 -20.21 4.90 -4.35
N LYS A 96 -20.02 3.81 -3.62
CA LYS A 96 -19.87 3.83 -2.17
C LYS A 96 -18.39 3.98 -1.82
N THR A 97 -18.07 4.87 -0.88
CA THR A 97 -16.71 4.96 -0.33
C THR A 97 -16.48 3.82 0.66
N GLU A 98 -15.39 3.08 0.46
CA GLU A 98 -14.91 2.08 1.42
C GLU A 98 -13.89 2.72 2.37
N TYR A 99 -12.89 3.43 1.85
CA TYR A 99 -12.00 4.29 2.63
C TYR A 99 -11.33 5.35 1.76
N GLY A 100 -10.75 6.37 2.39
CA GLY A 100 -10.00 7.45 1.75
C GLY A 100 -8.62 7.59 2.39
N GLY A 101 -7.66 8.11 1.64
CA GLY A 101 -6.28 8.10 2.12
C GLY A 101 -5.28 8.84 1.25
N ASN A 102 -4.03 8.42 1.38
CA ASN A 102 -2.87 9.00 0.70
C ASN A 102 -2.33 8.02 -0.34
N LEU A 103 -1.97 8.55 -1.50
CA LEU A 103 -1.36 7.74 -2.56
C LEU A 103 0.12 7.54 -2.23
N MET A 104 0.54 6.28 -2.19
CA MET A 104 1.92 5.88 -1.89
C MET A 104 2.48 4.96 -2.97
N SER A 105 3.80 4.99 -3.15
CA SER A 105 4.57 4.08 -4.01
C SER A 105 6.03 4.03 -3.57
N GLY A 106 6.87 3.24 -4.23
CA GLY A 106 8.32 3.26 -4.04
C GLY A 106 8.95 4.58 -4.48
N TYR A 107 10.17 4.83 -4.01
CA TYR A 107 10.97 5.99 -4.36
C TYR A 107 11.44 5.93 -5.82
N HIS A 108 11.31 7.05 -6.52
CA HIS A 108 11.52 7.14 -7.96
C HIS A 108 12.94 6.80 -8.44
N ALA A 109 13.95 6.89 -7.56
CA ALA A 109 15.34 6.56 -7.91
C ALA A 109 15.73 5.10 -7.59
N HIS A 110 14.85 4.32 -6.98
CA HIS A 110 15.11 2.91 -6.69
C HIS A 110 14.97 2.03 -7.94
N ALA A 111 15.84 1.02 -8.06
CA ALA A 111 15.97 0.26 -9.30
C ALA A 111 14.77 -0.66 -9.58
N GLY A 112 14.15 -1.24 -8.56
CA GLY A 112 12.97 -2.06 -8.82
C GLY A 112 11.68 -1.25 -8.81
N ALA A 113 10.67 -1.81 -9.45
CA ALA A 113 9.37 -1.17 -9.60
C ALA A 113 8.48 -1.33 -8.37
N SER A 114 7.52 -0.42 -8.21
CA SER A 114 6.48 -0.46 -7.18
C SER A 114 5.11 -0.18 -7.79
N LYS A 115 4.04 -0.49 -7.05
CA LYS A 115 2.66 -0.17 -7.41
C LYS A 115 2.20 1.08 -6.66
N TYR A 116 1.30 1.84 -7.26
CA TYR A 116 0.54 2.86 -6.54
C TYR A 116 -0.50 2.20 -5.63
N LEU A 117 -0.43 2.51 -4.34
CA LEU A 117 -1.35 2.03 -3.32
C LEU A 117 -2.09 3.20 -2.69
N CYS A 118 -3.35 2.97 -2.34
CA CYS A 118 -4.06 3.88 -1.47
C CYS A 118 -3.91 3.39 -0.04
N VAL A 119 -3.19 4.13 0.78
CA VAL A 119 -3.03 3.83 2.22
C VAL A 119 -3.99 4.72 2.98
N ASP A 120 -4.68 4.17 3.99
CA ASP A 120 -5.67 4.90 4.77
C ASP A 120 -5.13 6.25 5.28
N SER A 121 -6.03 7.22 5.43
CA SER A 121 -5.73 8.52 6.03
C SER A 121 -5.14 8.45 7.43
N ILE A 122 -5.43 7.37 8.17
CA ILE A 122 -4.87 7.02 9.48
C ILE A 122 -4.18 5.67 9.31
N PRO A 123 -2.91 5.63 8.89
CA PRO A 123 -2.19 4.39 8.68
C PRO A 123 -2.03 3.61 9.99
N ASP A 124 -2.33 2.32 9.96
CA ASP A 124 -1.98 1.39 11.02
C ASP A 124 -0.50 0.98 10.89
N VAL A 125 0.12 0.60 12.01
CA VAL A 125 1.53 0.12 12.05
C VAL A 125 1.60 -1.17 12.87
N LEU A 126 2.58 -2.04 12.58
CA LEU A 126 2.87 -3.17 13.47
C LEU A 126 3.76 -2.69 14.64
N GLU A 127 3.33 -2.96 15.88
CA GLU A 127 4.03 -2.53 17.12
C GLU A 127 5.48 -3.02 17.21
N ALA A 128 5.82 -4.16 16.59
CA ALA A 128 7.16 -4.75 16.62
C ALA A 128 8.06 -4.35 15.43
N GLY A 129 7.55 -3.59 14.46
CA GLY A 129 8.22 -3.28 13.21
C GLY A 129 8.65 -1.81 13.13
N SER A 130 9.85 -1.51 13.61
CA SER A 130 10.42 -0.14 13.56
C SER A 130 11.90 -0.13 13.25
N ARG A 131 12.36 -1.18 12.58
CA ARG A 131 13.73 -1.35 12.13
C ARG A 131 13.80 -0.94 10.69
N ASP A 132 14.93 -0.39 10.28
CA ASP A 132 15.25 -0.10 8.89
C ASP A 132 15.72 -1.39 8.18
N ASP A 133 14.78 -2.32 7.93
CA ASP A 133 15.05 -3.61 7.31
C ASP A 133 15.03 -3.54 5.76
N ASN A 134 14.61 -2.40 5.20
CA ASN A 134 14.68 -2.05 3.78
C ASN A 134 14.01 -3.06 2.83
N GLY A 135 12.80 -3.49 3.15
CA GLY A 135 12.03 -4.43 2.34
C GLY A 135 11.36 -3.78 1.11
N TYR A 136 10.04 -3.83 1.05
CA TYR A 136 9.23 -3.09 0.07
C TYR A 136 8.87 -1.72 0.65
N LEU A 137 9.38 -0.65 0.05
CA LEU A 137 9.30 0.67 0.66
C LEU A 137 8.16 1.53 0.11
N LEU A 138 7.43 2.23 1.00
CA LEU A 138 6.38 3.18 0.66
C LEU A 138 6.72 4.63 1.00
N TYR A 139 6.69 5.45 -0.03
CA TYR A 139 6.85 6.90 0.00
C TYR A 139 5.57 7.58 -0.43
N GLY A 140 5.31 8.78 0.08
CA GLY A 140 4.23 9.63 -0.40
C GLY A 140 4.43 10.04 -1.86
N VAL A 141 3.38 9.96 -2.67
CA VAL A 141 3.44 10.33 -4.10
C VAL A 141 3.14 11.81 -4.26
N LYS A 142 4.08 12.56 -4.83
CA LYS A 142 3.94 14.00 -5.11
C LYS A 142 3.61 14.26 -6.57
N ALA A 143 2.86 15.33 -6.82
CA ALA A 143 2.61 15.86 -8.15
C ALA A 143 3.86 16.59 -8.68
N TYR A 144 4.35 16.17 -9.84
CA TYR A 144 5.41 16.85 -10.58
C TYR A 144 4.84 17.45 -11.86
N CYS A 145 4.94 18.76 -12.00
CA CYS A 145 4.44 19.51 -13.14
C CYS A 145 5.23 19.17 -14.42
N GLY A 146 4.55 19.25 -15.56
CA GLY A 146 5.12 18.98 -16.88
C GLY A 146 4.01 18.57 -17.85
N SER A 147 3.97 17.29 -18.21
CA SER A 147 2.78 16.70 -18.85
C SER A 147 1.57 16.71 -17.92
N LEU A 148 1.82 16.62 -16.60
CA LEU A 148 0.84 16.96 -15.58
C LEU A 148 0.70 18.49 -15.53
N LYS A 149 -0.43 19.03 -16.02
CA LYS A 149 -0.63 20.47 -16.14
C LYS A 149 -0.87 21.12 -14.78
N CYS A 150 -0.08 22.15 -14.48
CA CYS A 150 -0.23 22.97 -13.29
C CYS A 150 -0.64 24.38 -13.74
N PRO A 151 -1.85 24.86 -13.42
CA PRO A 151 -2.96 24.21 -12.68
C PRO A 151 -3.73 23.13 -13.51
N PRO A 152 -4.54 22.25 -12.88
CA PRO A 152 -5.01 22.27 -11.48
C PRO A 152 -4.12 21.54 -10.47
N TYR A 153 -3.11 20.80 -10.92
CA TYR A 153 -2.15 20.19 -10.01
C TYR A 153 -1.21 21.26 -9.44
N VAL A 154 -0.65 20.98 -8.27
CA VAL A 154 0.31 21.85 -7.59
C VAL A 154 1.62 21.08 -7.43
N GLN A 155 2.71 21.67 -7.89
CA GLN A 155 4.06 21.10 -7.78
C GLN A 155 4.33 20.66 -6.32
N ASP A 156 5.01 19.52 -6.18
CA ASP A 156 5.47 18.94 -4.91
C ASP A 156 4.36 18.67 -3.87
N THR A 157 3.10 18.65 -4.30
CA THR A 157 1.96 18.36 -3.42
C THR A 157 1.59 16.88 -3.45
N LEU A 158 1.33 16.30 -2.27
CA LEU A 158 1.00 14.88 -2.12
C LEU A 158 -0.38 14.55 -2.69
N PHE A 159 -0.46 13.42 -3.39
CA PHE A 159 -1.72 12.88 -3.90
C PHE A 159 -2.54 12.23 -2.80
N LYS A 160 -3.83 12.54 -2.78
CA LYS A 160 -4.85 11.76 -2.07
C LYS A 160 -5.33 10.60 -2.95
N CYS A 161 -6.06 9.68 -2.36
CA CYS A 161 -6.73 8.59 -3.06
C CYS A 161 -8.00 8.19 -2.32
N VAL A 162 -8.87 7.45 -3.00
CA VAL A 162 -10.09 6.88 -2.43
C VAL A 162 -10.34 5.51 -3.02
N VAL A 163 -10.77 4.57 -2.19
CA VAL A 163 -11.25 3.26 -2.62
C VAL A 163 -12.77 3.23 -2.57
N CYS A 164 -13.35 2.81 -3.70
CA CYS A 164 -14.77 2.87 -3.98
C CYS A 164 -15.29 1.50 -4.34
N SER A 165 -16.54 1.21 -3.98
CA SER A 165 -17.24 -0.02 -4.36
C SER A 165 -18.59 0.26 -5.03
N LYS A 166 -19.06 -0.70 -5.82
CA LYS A 166 -20.37 -0.68 -6.48
C LYS A 166 -20.95 -2.06 -6.67
#